data_AF-A0A7C6RWB1-F1
#
_entry.id   AF-A0A7C6RWB1-F1
#
_cell.length_a   1.000
_cell.length_b   1.000
_cell.length_c   1.000
_cell.angle_alpha   90.00
_cell.angle_beta   90.00
_cell.angle_gamma   90.00
#
_symmetry.space_group_name_H-M   'P 1'
#
loop_
_entity.id
_entity.type
_entity.pdbx_description
1 polymer ?
#
loop_
_entity_poly.entity_id
_entity_poly.type
_entity_poly.pdbx_seq_one_letter_code
_entity_poly.pdbx_strand_id
1 'polypeptide(L)'
;MESLNILDLFQGINTLLQGFVTDPKIAFGRVFLMALGLLLFYLGRKGVLEALLMIPMGLGMATVNAGVMFFSSYDPATGLSIAADQAQQLPGTLFIAPLALDTTALVNILQINWLQPIYTFMFSNGLIACFVFMGIGTLLDVGFVMARPFQSMIIALFAELGTVVTFPLAVAMGLNPGQAAAVATIGGADGPMVLFTSLMLAKDLFVPITVVAYLYLGLAYGGFPYLIRLMIPEKLRALPMPMEKTRTITSNEKLIFAVIACV
;
A
#
# COMPACT_ATOMS: atom_id res chain seq x y z
N MET A 1 -38.38 -24.07 21.09
CA MET A 1 -38.30 -23.01 20.07
C MET A 1 -37.02 -22.26 20.35
N GLU A 2 -35.94 -22.65 19.69
CA GLU A 2 -34.66 -21.95 19.78
C GLU A 2 -34.89 -20.51 19.32
N SER A 3 -34.69 -19.55 20.22
CA SER A 3 -34.71 -18.14 19.86
C SER A 3 -33.53 -17.90 18.92
N LEU A 4 -33.80 -17.82 17.62
CA LEU A 4 -32.83 -17.41 16.62
C LEU A 4 -32.26 -16.05 17.06
N ASN A 5 -31.07 -16.07 17.65
CA ASN A 5 -30.37 -14.86 18.03
C ASN A 5 -29.96 -14.17 16.73
N ILE A 6 -30.50 -12.98 16.48
CA ILE A 6 -30.17 -12.18 15.29
C ILE A 6 -28.66 -11.95 15.16
N LEU A 7 -27.93 -12.00 16.28
CA LEU A 7 -26.48 -11.94 16.32
C LEU A 7 -25.78 -13.18 15.73
N ASP A 8 -26.38 -14.37 15.75
CA ASP A 8 -25.80 -15.57 15.14
C ASP A 8 -25.99 -15.60 13.61
N LEU A 9 -26.96 -14.81 13.11
CA LEU A 9 -27.18 -14.61 11.67
C LEU A 9 -26.07 -13.76 11.03
N PHE A 10 -25.45 -12.87 11.81
CA PHE A 10 -24.35 -12.01 11.38
C PHE A 10 -23.07 -12.37 12.13
N GLN A 11 -22.45 -13.49 11.73
CA GLN A 11 -21.21 -13.98 12.33
C GLN A 11 -20.09 -12.92 12.41
N GLY A 12 -20.01 -12.00 11.43
CA GLY A 12 -19.07 -10.88 11.45
C GLY A 12 -19.31 -9.83 12.57
N ILE A 13 -20.56 -9.66 13.01
CA ILE A 13 -20.90 -8.73 14.11
C ILE A 13 -20.67 -9.43 15.46
N ASN A 14 -21.03 -10.71 15.57
CA ASN A 14 -20.79 -11.49 16.79
C ASN A 14 -19.29 -11.69 17.07
N THR A 15 -18.48 -11.99 16.05
CA THR A 15 -17.01 -12.08 16.14
C THR A 15 -16.36 -10.78 16.60
N LEU A 16 -16.83 -9.63 16.10
CA LEU A 16 -16.29 -8.32 16.47
C LEU A 16 -16.65 -7.96 17.91
N LEU A 17 -17.89 -8.25 18.35
CA LEU A 17 -18.33 -8.07 19.74
C LEU A 17 -17.61 -9.01 20.72
N GLN A 18 -17.34 -10.26 20.34
CA GLN A 18 -16.54 -11.18 21.15
C GLN A 18 -15.04 -10.81 21.16
N GLY A 19 -14.53 -10.24 20.06
CA GLY A 19 -13.18 -9.66 20.00
C GLY A 19 -12.98 -8.52 20.99
N PHE A 20 -14.02 -7.72 21.26
CA PHE A 20 -13.99 -6.70 22.32
C PHE A 20 -13.90 -7.27 23.73
N VAL A 21 -14.30 -8.53 23.93
CA VAL A 21 -14.27 -9.22 25.24
C VAL A 21 -12.94 -9.93 25.48
N THR A 22 -12.29 -10.40 24.41
CA THR A 22 -11.09 -11.24 24.49
C THR A 22 -9.78 -10.48 24.25
N ASP A 23 -9.74 -9.60 23.24
CA ASP A 23 -8.58 -8.75 22.95
C ASP A 23 -9.02 -7.34 22.46
N PRO A 24 -9.39 -6.45 23.40
CA PRO A 24 -9.98 -5.15 23.09
C PRO A 24 -9.12 -4.29 22.15
N LYS A 25 -7.79 -4.40 22.24
CA LYS A 25 -6.85 -3.61 21.44
C LYS A 25 -6.89 -3.97 19.95
N ILE A 26 -7.00 -5.27 19.64
CA ILE A 26 -7.04 -5.74 18.24
C ILE A 26 -8.42 -5.47 17.63
N ALA A 27 -9.49 -5.66 18.41
CA ALA A 27 -10.85 -5.32 17.99
C ALA A 27 -11.01 -3.84 17.65
N PHE A 28 -10.49 -2.95 18.52
CA PHE A 28 -10.50 -1.51 18.28
C PHE A 28 -9.65 -1.13 17.06
N GLY A 29 -8.48 -1.76 16.88
CA GLY A 29 -7.63 -1.58 15.71
C GLY A 29 -8.33 -1.96 14.40
N ARG A 30 -9.09 -3.07 14.37
CA ARG A 30 -9.85 -3.52 13.19
C ARG A 30 -10.99 -2.57 12.84
N VAL A 31 -11.75 -2.12 13.85
CA VAL A 31 -12.81 -1.13 13.65
C VAL A 31 -12.23 0.17 13.10
N PHE A 32 -11.09 0.62 13.64
CA PHE A 32 -10.38 1.77 13.12
C PHE A 32 -9.94 1.59 11.66
N LEU A 33 -9.34 0.44 11.32
CA LEU A 33 -8.92 0.15 9.94
C LEU A 33 -10.09 0.00 8.96
N MET A 34 -11.24 -0.52 9.41
CA MET A 34 -12.46 -0.52 8.60
C MET A 34 -12.97 0.90 8.34
N ALA A 35 -13.04 1.72 9.38
CA ALA A 35 -13.44 3.12 9.26
C ALA A 35 -12.48 3.90 8.35
N LEU A 36 -11.17 3.65 8.48
CA LEU A 36 -10.14 4.23 7.62
C LEU A 36 -10.30 3.75 6.16
N GLY A 37 -10.52 2.46 5.91
CA GLY A 37 -10.76 1.92 4.58
C GLY A 37 -11.99 2.55 3.90
N LEU A 38 -13.09 2.73 4.64
CA LEU A 38 -14.28 3.42 4.17
C LEU A 38 -14.04 4.92 3.93
N LEU A 39 -13.22 5.58 4.76
CA LEU A 39 -12.80 6.96 4.57
C LEU A 39 -12.00 7.12 3.28
N LEU A 40 -11.02 6.24 3.02
CA LEU A 40 -10.21 6.27 1.80
C LEU A 40 -11.06 6.03 0.55
N PHE A 41 -12.01 5.09 0.61
CA PHE A 41 -13.00 4.88 -0.45
C PHE A 41 -13.83 6.15 -0.72
N TYR A 42 -14.31 6.81 0.35
CA TYR A 42 -15.08 8.06 0.24
C TYR A 42 -14.25 9.20 -0.36
N LEU A 43 -13.01 9.39 0.10
CA LEU A 43 -12.12 10.44 -0.39
C LEU A 43 -11.68 10.20 -1.84
N GLY A 44 -11.50 8.94 -2.24
CA GLY A 44 -11.30 8.54 -3.63
C GLY A 44 -12.49 8.92 -4.52
N ARG A 45 -13.73 8.65 -4.06
CA ARG A 45 -14.95 9.06 -4.78
C ARG A 45 -15.07 10.58 -4.91
N LYS A 46 -14.70 11.33 -3.86
CA LYS A 46 -14.80 12.80 -3.84
C LYS A 46 -13.76 13.48 -4.74
N GLY A 47 -12.81 12.73 -5.30
CA GLY A 47 -11.78 13.24 -6.20
C GLY A 47 -10.69 14.05 -5.49
N VAL A 48 -10.63 13.98 -4.16
CA VAL A 48 -9.57 14.64 -3.37
C VAL A 48 -8.28 13.81 -3.41
N LEU A 49 -8.40 12.50 -3.57
CA LEU A 49 -7.30 11.55 -3.66
C LEU A 49 -7.40 10.73 -4.95
N GLU A 50 -6.31 10.02 -5.30
CA GLU A 50 -6.21 9.23 -6.52
C GLU A 50 -7.21 8.06 -6.53
N ALA A 51 -8.35 8.27 -7.20
CA ALA A 51 -9.48 7.34 -7.20
C ALA A 51 -9.11 5.94 -7.73
N LEU A 52 -8.17 5.87 -8.68
CA LEU A 52 -7.77 4.62 -9.33
C LEU A 52 -7.18 3.61 -8.33
N LEU A 53 -6.42 4.07 -7.35
CA LEU A 53 -5.73 3.21 -6.38
C LEU A 53 -6.38 3.19 -5.01
N MET A 54 -6.93 4.33 -4.57
CA MET A 54 -7.54 4.45 -3.25
C MET A 54 -8.84 3.67 -3.10
N ILE A 55 -9.65 3.58 -4.16
CA ILE A 55 -10.92 2.87 -4.12
C ILE A 55 -10.70 1.36 -3.90
N PRO A 56 -9.87 0.67 -4.71
CA PRO A 56 -9.56 -0.75 -4.47
C PRO A 56 -8.88 -1.00 -3.13
N MET A 57 -7.93 -0.15 -2.74
CA MET A 57 -7.18 -0.31 -1.49
C MET A 57 -8.08 -0.12 -0.25
N GLY A 58 -8.92 0.93 -0.24
CA GLY A 58 -9.86 1.19 0.85
C GLY A 58 -10.90 0.09 1.01
N LEU A 59 -11.42 -0.42 -0.12
CA LEU A 59 -12.35 -1.56 -0.12
C LEU A 59 -11.68 -2.83 0.42
N GLY A 60 -10.46 -3.14 -0.03
CA GLY A 60 -9.70 -4.29 0.45
C GLY A 60 -9.37 -4.22 1.95
N MET A 61 -8.96 -3.03 2.42
CA MET A 61 -8.72 -2.80 3.85
C MET A 61 -9.98 -3.00 4.68
N ALA A 62 -11.14 -2.51 4.22
CA ALA A 62 -12.40 -2.68 4.94
C ALA A 62 -12.86 -4.15 4.95
N THR A 63 -12.76 -4.87 3.83
CA THR A 63 -13.25 -6.26 3.72
C THR A 63 -12.36 -7.26 4.47
N VAL A 64 -11.03 -7.11 4.42
CA VAL A 64 -10.10 -7.98 5.15
C VAL A 64 -10.25 -7.84 6.66
N ASN A 65 -10.47 -6.61 7.15
CA ASN A 65 -10.66 -6.40 8.58
C ASN A 65 -12.06 -6.83 9.06
N ALA A 66 -13.06 -6.85 8.17
CA ALA A 66 -14.41 -7.34 8.44
C ALA A 66 -14.53 -8.87 8.47
N GLY A 67 -13.66 -9.59 7.73
CA GLY A 67 -13.65 -11.05 7.68
C GLY A 67 -12.96 -11.68 8.89
N VAL A 68 -13.72 -12.06 9.91
CA VAL A 68 -13.22 -12.88 11.03
C VAL A 68 -13.88 -14.25 10.95
N MET A 69 -13.08 -15.31 10.84
CA MET A 69 -13.55 -16.70 10.91
C MET A 69 -13.07 -17.35 12.21
N PHE A 70 -13.94 -18.13 12.85
CA PHE A 70 -13.58 -19.01 13.95
C PHE A 70 -13.13 -20.37 13.43
N PHE A 71 -12.08 -20.94 14.03
CA PHE A 71 -11.77 -22.36 13.89
C PHE A 71 -12.33 -23.13 15.08
N SER A 72 -13.10 -24.20 14.83
CA SER A 72 -13.51 -25.14 15.87
C SER A 72 -12.32 -26.04 16.25
N SER A 73 -12.06 -26.19 17.55
CA SER A 73 -10.99 -27.04 18.10
C SER A 73 -11.05 -28.47 17.52
N TYR A 74 -9.94 -28.94 16.97
CA TYR A 74 -9.75 -30.25 16.34
C TYR A 74 -8.94 -31.17 17.27
N ASP A 75 -9.41 -32.38 17.53
CA ASP A 75 -8.67 -33.41 18.27
C ASP A 75 -7.72 -34.17 17.31
N PRO A 76 -6.38 -34.06 17.47
CA PRO A 76 -5.40 -34.65 16.55
C PRO A 76 -5.38 -36.18 16.50
N ALA A 77 -6.02 -36.88 17.43
CA ALA A 77 -5.96 -38.34 17.52
C ALA A 77 -7.06 -39.09 16.75
N THR A 78 -8.22 -38.46 16.51
CA THR A 78 -9.42 -39.16 15.99
C THR A 78 -10.06 -38.54 14.76
N GLY A 79 -9.58 -37.37 14.30
CA GLY A 79 -10.04 -36.79 13.04
C GLY A 79 -11.48 -36.26 13.04
N LEU A 80 -12.11 -36.13 14.21
CA LEU A 80 -13.49 -35.66 14.37
C LEU A 80 -13.51 -34.30 15.08
N SER A 81 -14.25 -33.33 14.54
CA SER A 81 -14.48 -32.03 15.20
C SER A 81 -15.29 -32.26 16.48
N ILE A 82 -14.76 -31.84 17.63
CA ILE A 82 -15.44 -32.00 18.91
C ILE A 82 -16.76 -31.21 18.86
N ALA A 83 -17.85 -31.88 19.25
CA ALA A 83 -19.18 -31.32 19.33
C ALA A 83 -19.17 -30.00 20.13
N ALA A 84 -20.05 -29.08 19.71
CA ALA A 84 -20.11 -27.66 20.03
C ALA A 84 -20.24 -27.25 21.52
N ASP A 85 -20.11 -28.18 22.47
CA ASP A 85 -20.44 -27.95 23.88
C ASP A 85 -19.23 -27.92 24.85
N GLN A 86 -18.00 -28.21 24.38
CA GLN A 86 -16.77 -28.01 25.18
C GLN A 86 -15.57 -27.48 24.38
N ALA A 87 -15.81 -26.84 23.24
CA ALA A 87 -14.75 -26.12 22.55
C ALA A 87 -14.52 -24.77 23.27
N GLN A 88 -13.45 -24.67 24.07
CA GLN A 88 -12.87 -23.35 24.32
C GLN A 88 -12.45 -22.78 22.97
N GLN A 89 -13.31 -21.93 22.41
CA GLN A 89 -13.01 -21.09 21.26
C GLN A 89 -11.87 -20.17 21.69
N LEU A 90 -10.64 -20.54 21.36
CA LEU A 90 -9.50 -19.64 21.52
C LEU A 90 -9.48 -18.71 20.31
N PRO A 91 -9.81 -17.41 20.46
CA PRO A 91 -9.57 -16.44 19.40
C PRO A 91 -8.05 -16.26 19.26
N GLY A 92 -7.49 -16.69 18.13
CA GLY A 92 -6.05 -16.61 17.88
C GLY A 92 -5.74 -16.37 16.41
N THR A 93 -4.68 -15.59 16.16
CA THR A 93 -4.06 -15.44 14.83
C THR A 93 -3.27 -16.70 14.45
N LEU A 94 -2.92 -16.82 13.16
CA LEU A 94 -2.18 -17.94 12.52
C LEU A 94 -0.81 -18.34 13.13
N PHE A 95 -0.42 -17.78 14.28
CA PHE A 95 0.93 -17.90 14.85
C PHE A 95 1.05 -18.72 16.13
N ILE A 96 -0.04 -19.24 16.72
CA ILE A 96 0.05 -20.00 17.99
C ILE A 96 -0.88 -21.22 17.99
N ALA A 97 -0.38 -22.33 17.41
CA ALA A 97 -0.46 -23.70 17.96
C ALA A 97 0.01 -24.70 16.87
N PRO A 98 1.30 -25.04 16.84
CA PRO A 98 1.84 -26.11 16.00
C PRO A 98 1.64 -27.43 16.74
N LEU A 99 0.90 -28.38 16.18
CA LEU A 99 1.22 -29.82 16.22
C LEU A 99 0.10 -30.58 15.47
N ALA A 100 0.51 -31.35 14.47
CA ALA A 100 -0.29 -32.23 13.60
C ALA A 100 -0.97 -31.55 12.40
N LEU A 101 -0.33 -31.76 11.24
CA LEU A 101 -0.72 -31.46 9.85
C LEU A 101 -0.47 -30.01 9.39
N ASP A 102 0.57 -29.92 8.56
CA ASP A 102 1.03 -28.81 7.74
C ASP A 102 -0.01 -27.67 7.61
N THR A 103 0.20 -26.59 8.37
CA THR A 103 -0.65 -25.39 8.41
C THR A 103 -0.92 -24.85 7.00
N THR A 104 0.03 -25.06 6.09
CA THR A 104 -0.03 -24.71 4.67
C THR A 104 -1.12 -25.50 3.93
N ALA A 105 -1.29 -26.78 4.22
CA ALA A 105 -2.26 -27.65 3.57
C ALA A 105 -3.70 -27.31 4.00
N LEU A 106 -3.91 -27.04 5.29
CA LEU A 106 -5.23 -26.67 5.82
C LEU A 106 -5.69 -25.31 5.29
N VAL A 107 -4.78 -24.33 5.20
CA VAL A 107 -5.05 -23.00 4.62
C VAL A 107 -5.31 -23.07 3.10
N ASN A 108 -4.64 -23.97 2.39
CA ASN A 108 -4.89 -24.21 0.96
C ASN A 108 -6.25 -24.91 0.71
N ILE A 109 -6.65 -25.86 1.56
CA ILE A 109 -7.93 -26.59 1.45
C ILE A 109 -9.12 -25.66 1.74
N LEU A 110 -8.99 -24.75 2.70
CA LEU A 110 -10.06 -23.83 3.08
C LEU A 110 -10.22 -22.60 2.16
N GLN A 111 -9.40 -22.48 1.10
CA GLN A 111 -9.41 -21.37 0.15
C GLN A 111 -9.29 -19.96 0.77
N ILE A 112 -8.87 -19.87 2.04
CA ILE A 112 -8.70 -18.60 2.78
C ILE A 112 -7.69 -17.68 2.07
N ASN A 113 -6.80 -18.26 1.28
CA ASN A 113 -5.74 -17.60 0.55
C ASN A 113 -6.06 -17.35 -0.93
N TRP A 114 -7.31 -17.20 -1.36
CA TRP A 114 -7.61 -16.96 -2.79
C TRP A 114 -6.89 -15.73 -3.39
N LEU A 115 -6.60 -14.70 -2.57
CA LEU A 115 -5.78 -13.54 -2.96
C LEU A 115 -4.27 -13.75 -2.80
N GLN A 116 -3.83 -14.79 -2.09
CA GLN A 116 -2.41 -15.05 -1.83
C GLN A 116 -1.62 -15.41 -3.10
N PRO A 117 -2.15 -16.17 -4.07
CA PRO A 117 -1.50 -16.34 -5.37
C PRO A 117 -1.31 -15.00 -6.08
N ILE A 118 -2.33 -14.13 -6.08
CA ILE A 118 -2.23 -12.80 -6.69
C ILE A 118 -1.16 -11.97 -6.00
N TYR A 119 -1.15 -11.96 -4.66
CA TYR A 119 -0.11 -11.30 -3.88
C TYR A 119 1.28 -11.85 -4.17
N THR A 120 1.43 -13.17 -4.22
CA THR A 120 2.72 -13.83 -4.44
C THR A 120 3.24 -13.58 -5.85
N PHE A 121 2.40 -13.75 -6.88
CA PHE A 121 2.79 -13.53 -8.27
C PHE A 121 3.00 -12.07 -8.61
N MET A 122 2.12 -11.17 -8.16
CA MET A 122 2.18 -9.76 -8.55
C MET A 122 3.08 -8.95 -7.64
N PHE A 123 2.93 -9.08 -6.32
CA PHE A 123 3.67 -8.29 -5.34
C PHE A 123 4.98 -8.99 -4.94
N SER A 124 4.94 -10.20 -4.39
CA SER A 124 6.17 -10.84 -3.86
C SER A 124 7.27 -11.08 -4.90
N ASN A 125 6.93 -11.27 -6.17
CA ASN A 125 7.90 -11.38 -7.28
C ASN A 125 8.27 -10.03 -7.91
N GLY A 126 7.71 -8.91 -7.43
CA GLY A 126 7.95 -7.57 -7.97
C GLY A 126 7.37 -7.32 -9.37
N LEU A 127 6.64 -8.29 -9.93
CA LEU A 127 6.11 -8.26 -11.29
C LEU A 127 5.20 -7.05 -11.54
N ILE A 128 4.42 -6.65 -10.52
CA ILE A 128 3.53 -5.49 -10.60
C ILE A 128 4.32 -4.19 -10.76
N ALA A 129 5.45 -4.03 -10.07
CA ALA A 129 6.29 -2.85 -10.21
C ALA A 129 6.83 -2.77 -11.64
N CYS A 130 7.34 -3.88 -12.19
CA CYS A 130 7.83 -3.94 -13.57
C CYS A 130 6.76 -3.56 -14.60
N PHE A 131 5.53 -4.08 -14.46
CA PHE A 131 4.44 -3.74 -15.39
C PHE A 131 3.98 -2.29 -15.25
N VAL A 132 3.91 -1.76 -14.02
CA VAL A 132 3.52 -0.36 -13.82
C VAL A 132 4.62 0.58 -14.35
N PHE A 133 5.90 0.29 -14.12
CA PHE A 133 7.01 1.06 -14.71
C PHE A 133 7.01 1.02 -16.23
N MET A 134 6.75 -0.14 -16.83
CA MET A 134 6.58 -0.26 -18.27
C MET A 134 5.42 0.61 -18.76
N GLY A 135 4.27 0.57 -18.07
CA GLY A 135 3.10 1.41 -18.38
C GLY A 135 3.42 2.90 -18.32
N ILE A 136 3.99 3.37 -17.20
CA ILE A 136 4.42 4.76 -17.02
C ILE A 136 5.41 5.15 -18.12
N GLY A 137 6.42 4.31 -18.40
CA GLY A 137 7.42 4.56 -19.44
C GLY A 137 6.82 4.73 -20.83
N THR A 138 5.74 4.03 -21.19
CA THR A 138 5.06 4.22 -22.48
C THR A 138 4.23 5.51 -22.56
N LEU A 139 3.83 6.07 -21.42
CA LEU A 139 3.02 7.29 -21.36
C LEU A 139 3.88 8.56 -21.26
N LEU A 140 5.12 8.45 -20.83
CA LEU A 140 6.04 9.57 -20.65
C LEU A 140 6.66 10.04 -21.98
N ASP A 141 6.58 11.34 -22.26
CA ASP A 141 7.29 11.94 -23.39
C ASP A 141 8.68 12.45 -22.97
N VAL A 142 9.71 11.74 -23.42
CA VAL A 142 11.13 12.05 -23.20
C VAL A 142 11.55 13.36 -23.90
N GLY A 143 10.76 13.84 -24.86
CA GLY A 143 10.99 15.10 -25.57
C GLY A 143 11.17 16.30 -24.63
N PHE A 144 10.44 16.35 -23.53
CA PHE A 144 10.55 17.46 -22.57
C PHE A 144 11.91 17.48 -21.85
N VAL A 145 12.41 16.32 -21.45
CA VAL A 145 13.71 16.18 -20.80
C VAL A 145 14.84 16.52 -21.78
N MET A 146 14.74 16.03 -23.01
CA MET A 146 15.73 16.30 -24.06
C MET A 146 15.73 17.75 -24.56
N ALA A 147 14.61 18.47 -24.47
CA ALA A 147 14.57 19.88 -24.82
C ALA A 147 15.45 20.73 -23.91
N ARG A 148 15.54 20.37 -22.61
CA ARG A 148 16.31 21.08 -21.58
C ARG A 148 16.94 20.08 -20.60
N PRO A 149 18.01 19.36 -21.00
CA PRO A 149 18.54 18.24 -20.22
C PRO A 149 19.13 18.68 -18.89
N PHE A 150 19.95 19.74 -18.88
CA PHE A 150 20.60 20.21 -17.65
C PHE A 150 19.62 20.80 -16.64
N GLN A 151 18.64 21.60 -17.10
CA GLN A 151 17.64 22.18 -16.20
C GLN A 151 16.75 21.09 -15.60
N SER A 152 16.30 20.13 -16.42
CA SER A 152 15.47 19.01 -15.94
C SER A 152 16.23 18.15 -14.93
N MET A 153 17.52 17.85 -15.19
CA MET A 153 18.34 17.06 -14.29
C MET A 153 18.60 17.76 -12.94
N ILE A 154 18.84 19.07 -12.95
CA ILE A 154 19.03 19.85 -11.72
C ILE A 154 17.75 19.83 -10.88
N ILE A 155 16.59 20.07 -11.51
CA ILE A 155 15.29 20.03 -10.80
C ILE A 155 15.04 18.63 -10.22
N ALA A 156 15.33 17.58 -10.99
CA ALA A 156 15.19 16.19 -10.53
C ALA A 156 16.10 15.89 -9.33
N LEU A 157 17.36 16.33 -9.36
CA LEU A 157 18.30 16.15 -8.25
C LEU A 157 17.84 16.85 -6.97
N PHE A 158 17.31 18.07 -7.07
CA PHE A 158 16.74 18.78 -5.92
C PHE A 158 15.43 18.16 -5.45
N ALA A 159 14.61 17.59 -6.33
CA ALA A 159 13.41 16.86 -5.95
C ALA A 159 13.75 15.60 -5.15
N GLU A 160 14.79 14.87 -5.54
CA GLU A 160 15.26 13.67 -4.83
C GLU A 160 15.94 13.95 -3.49
N LEU A 161 16.32 15.20 -3.17
CA LEU A 161 16.84 15.51 -1.83
C LEU A 161 15.84 15.16 -0.72
N GLY A 162 14.54 15.10 -1.03
CA GLY A 162 13.51 14.60 -0.12
C GLY A 162 13.85 13.19 0.40
N THR A 163 14.20 12.24 -0.48
CA THR A 163 14.56 10.87 -0.06
C THR A 163 15.80 10.86 0.82
N VAL A 164 16.81 11.64 0.44
CA VAL A 164 18.08 11.78 1.17
C VAL A 164 17.89 12.31 2.58
N VAL A 165 17.00 13.30 2.78
CA VAL A 165 16.69 13.86 4.10
C VAL A 165 15.83 12.91 4.94
N THR A 166 14.95 12.14 4.31
CA THR A 166 14.02 11.25 5.02
C THR A 166 14.73 10.03 5.64
N PHE A 167 15.79 9.54 5.02
CA PHE A 167 16.58 8.40 5.51
C PHE A 167 17.21 8.61 6.91
N PRO A 168 18.05 9.64 7.17
CA PRO A 168 18.65 9.84 8.48
C PRO A 168 17.60 10.17 9.55
N LEU A 169 16.50 10.83 9.18
CA LEU A 169 15.39 11.10 10.09
C LEU A 169 14.71 9.80 10.54
N ALA A 170 14.46 8.89 9.60
CA ALA A 170 13.89 7.57 9.88
C ALA A 170 14.81 6.73 10.80
N VAL A 171 16.11 6.76 10.57
CA VAL A 171 17.10 6.11 11.45
C VAL A 171 17.11 6.75 12.85
N ALA A 172 17.05 8.08 12.93
CA ALA A 172 16.98 8.81 14.22
C ALA A 172 15.70 8.50 15.00
N MET A 173 14.60 8.18 14.32
CA MET A 173 13.33 7.75 14.92
C MET A 173 13.34 6.26 15.35
N GLY A 174 14.44 5.54 15.16
CA GLY A 174 14.64 4.17 15.64
C GLY A 174 14.29 3.06 14.64
N LEU A 175 14.09 3.38 13.35
CA LEU A 175 13.87 2.36 12.32
C LEU A 175 15.19 1.67 11.94
N ASN A 176 15.13 0.36 11.69
CA ASN A 176 16.26 -0.40 11.14
C ASN A 176 16.65 0.19 9.77
N PRO A 177 17.95 0.31 9.40
CA PRO A 177 18.38 0.80 8.10
C PRO A 177 17.60 0.29 6.88
N GLY A 178 17.19 -1.00 6.86
CA GLY A 178 16.36 -1.54 5.78
C GLY A 178 14.94 -0.92 5.74
N GLN A 179 14.32 -0.76 6.90
CA GLN A 179 13.01 -0.12 7.04
C GLN A 179 13.10 1.38 6.76
N ALA A 180 14.16 2.04 7.24
CA ALA A 180 14.43 3.45 6.99
C ALA A 180 14.63 3.73 5.49
N ALA A 181 15.34 2.86 4.76
CA ALA A 181 15.49 2.96 3.31
C ALA A 181 14.16 2.76 2.58
N ALA A 182 13.33 1.81 2.98
CA ALA A 182 11.99 1.61 2.41
C ALA A 182 11.03 2.78 2.69
N VAL A 183 11.17 3.47 3.82
CA VAL A 183 10.40 4.68 4.13
C VAL A 183 10.94 5.90 3.40
N ALA A 184 12.26 6.00 3.24
CA ALA A 184 12.90 7.12 2.58
C ALA A 184 12.48 7.25 1.10
N THR A 185 12.20 6.14 0.41
CA THR A 185 11.73 6.15 -0.98
C THR A 185 10.37 6.85 -1.15
N ILE A 186 9.57 7.00 -0.08
CA ILE A 186 8.33 7.79 -0.11
C ILE A 186 8.60 9.24 -0.54
N GLY A 187 9.76 9.79 -0.15
CA GLY A 187 10.17 11.15 -0.48
C GLY A 187 10.34 11.41 -1.99
N GLY A 188 10.57 10.36 -2.78
CA GLY A 188 10.72 10.44 -4.24
C GLY A 188 9.39 10.54 -4.98
N ALA A 189 8.27 10.38 -4.24
CA ALA A 189 6.91 10.47 -4.77
C ALA A 189 6.61 9.51 -5.93
N ASP A 190 7.31 8.37 -6.00
CA ASP A 190 7.11 7.29 -6.97
C ASP A 190 6.49 6.06 -6.27
N GLY A 191 5.16 5.92 -6.41
CA GLY A 191 4.39 4.84 -5.77
C GLY A 191 4.90 3.43 -6.10
N PRO A 192 5.10 3.09 -7.39
CA PRO A 192 5.69 1.81 -7.79
C PRO A 192 7.10 1.55 -7.21
N MET A 193 7.97 2.56 -7.13
CA MET A 193 9.30 2.40 -6.52
C MET A 193 9.19 2.11 -5.03
N VAL A 194 8.29 2.79 -4.31
CA VAL A 194 8.06 2.56 -2.88
C VAL A 194 7.52 1.15 -2.63
N LEU A 195 6.59 0.71 -3.47
CA LEU A 195 6.04 -0.64 -3.41
C LEU A 195 7.15 -1.68 -3.59
N PHE A 196 8.00 -1.52 -4.61
CA PHE A 196 9.11 -2.44 -4.87
C PHE A 196 10.15 -2.47 -3.74
N THR A 197 10.58 -1.29 -3.27
CA THR A 197 11.61 -1.17 -2.23
C THR A 197 11.13 -1.66 -0.87
N SER A 198 9.87 -1.43 -0.51
CA SER A 198 9.29 -1.98 0.72
C SER A 198 9.18 -3.51 0.69
N LEU A 199 8.84 -4.13 -0.44
CA LEU A 199 8.85 -5.60 -0.57
C LEU A 199 10.25 -6.21 -0.52
N MET A 200 11.27 -5.49 -0.99
CA MET A 200 12.64 -5.98 -1.01
C MET A 200 13.33 -5.81 0.36
N LEU A 201 13.11 -4.68 1.04
CA LEU A 201 13.84 -4.29 2.26
C LEU A 201 13.03 -4.46 3.56
N ALA A 202 11.69 -4.41 3.51
CA ALA A 202 10.84 -4.36 4.72
C ALA A 202 9.45 -5.01 4.49
N LYS A 203 9.43 -6.30 4.15
CA LYS A 203 8.21 -7.07 3.84
C LYS A 203 7.12 -6.94 4.92
N ASP A 204 7.51 -6.91 6.18
CA ASP A 204 6.58 -6.84 7.31
C ASP A 204 5.87 -5.47 7.41
N LEU A 205 6.48 -4.41 6.86
CA LEU A 205 5.95 -3.04 6.82
C LEU A 205 5.41 -2.64 5.45
N PHE A 206 5.37 -3.57 4.50
CA PHE A 206 4.90 -3.33 3.14
C PHE A 206 3.52 -2.65 3.08
N VAL A 207 2.53 -3.20 3.79
CA VAL A 207 1.16 -2.68 3.76
C VAL A 207 1.07 -1.27 4.37
N PRO A 208 1.61 -1.00 5.57
CA PRO A 208 1.65 0.35 6.12
C PRO A 208 2.38 1.37 5.22
N ILE A 209 3.56 1.01 4.70
CA ILE A 209 4.38 1.92 3.87
C ILE A 209 3.64 2.29 2.59
N THR A 210 3.04 1.31 1.91
CA THR A 210 2.31 1.56 0.67
C THR A 210 1.08 2.44 0.88
N VAL A 211 0.28 2.19 1.92
CA VAL A 211 -0.88 3.03 2.25
C VAL A 211 -0.46 4.48 2.48
N VAL A 212 0.59 4.71 3.29
CA VAL A 212 1.09 6.06 3.58
C VAL A 212 1.65 6.72 2.33
N ALA A 213 2.40 6.00 1.50
CA ALA A 213 3.00 6.53 0.28
C ALA A 213 1.95 7.03 -0.72
N TYR A 214 0.92 6.23 -0.99
CA TYR A 214 -0.15 6.63 -1.90
C TYR A 214 -1.04 7.74 -1.32
N LEU A 215 -1.28 7.73 0.00
CA LEU A 215 -1.99 8.82 0.66
C LEU A 215 -1.22 10.13 0.59
N TYR A 216 0.10 10.08 0.81
CA TYR A 216 0.99 11.23 0.66
C TYR A 216 0.97 11.75 -0.78
N LEU A 217 1.10 10.88 -1.79
CA LEU A 217 1.07 11.28 -3.20
C LEU A 217 -0.22 12.01 -3.56
N GLY A 218 -1.37 11.50 -3.08
CA GLY A 218 -2.67 12.17 -3.23
C GLY A 218 -2.73 13.53 -2.52
N LEU A 219 -2.27 13.61 -1.27
CA LEU A 219 -2.24 14.86 -0.51
C LEU A 219 -1.27 15.89 -1.12
N ALA A 220 -0.17 15.45 -1.72
CA ALA A 220 0.84 16.32 -2.31
C ALA A 220 0.22 17.20 -3.40
N TYR A 221 -0.62 16.64 -4.28
CA TYR A 221 -1.34 17.41 -5.30
C TYR A 221 -2.22 18.53 -4.71
N GLY A 222 -2.88 18.25 -3.59
CA GLY A 222 -3.66 19.24 -2.86
C GLY A 222 -2.79 20.27 -2.12
N GLY A 223 -1.64 19.84 -1.60
CA GLY A 223 -0.73 20.66 -0.78
C GLY A 223 0.20 21.58 -1.57
N PHE A 224 0.65 21.17 -2.76
CA PHE A 224 1.62 21.91 -3.57
C PHE A 224 1.21 23.37 -3.83
N PRO A 225 -0.05 23.70 -4.21
CA PRO A 225 -0.45 25.09 -4.42
C PRO A 225 -0.28 25.97 -3.18
N TYR A 226 -0.52 25.44 -1.99
CA TYR A 226 -0.38 26.16 -0.73
C TYR A 226 1.09 26.33 -0.35
N LEU A 227 1.89 25.26 -0.50
CA LEU A 227 3.32 25.30 -0.22
C LEU A 227 4.05 26.28 -1.15
N ILE A 228 3.72 26.27 -2.45
CA ILE A 228 4.28 27.19 -3.45
C ILE A 228 3.93 28.64 -3.10
N ARG A 229 2.70 28.91 -2.64
CA ARG A 229 2.28 30.26 -2.20
C ARG A 229 3.04 30.73 -0.97
N LEU A 230 3.40 29.82 -0.07
CA LEU A 230 4.14 30.12 1.16
C LEU A 230 5.63 30.36 0.88
N MET A 231 6.26 29.54 0.04
CA MET A 231 7.70 29.58 -0.19
C MET A 231 8.13 30.55 -1.30
N ILE A 232 7.31 30.76 -2.33
CA ILE A 232 7.70 31.52 -3.52
C ILE A 232 6.99 32.89 -3.52
N PRO A 233 7.75 34.01 -3.49
CA PRO A 233 7.18 35.35 -3.52
C PRO A 233 6.45 35.61 -4.84
N GLU A 234 5.39 36.43 -4.78
CA GLU A 234 4.50 36.68 -5.92
C GLU A 234 5.23 37.21 -7.16
N LYS A 235 6.30 37.99 -6.97
CA LYS A 235 7.13 38.52 -8.05
C LYS A 235 7.74 37.41 -8.94
N LEU A 236 8.16 36.29 -8.34
CA LEU A 236 8.73 35.16 -9.10
C LEU A 236 7.64 34.30 -9.73
N ARG A 237 6.48 34.19 -9.08
CA ARG A 237 5.31 33.43 -9.58
C ARG A 237 4.66 34.09 -10.80
N ALA A 238 4.72 35.42 -10.89
CA ALA A 238 4.15 36.20 -11.98
C ALA A 238 5.07 36.31 -13.21
N LEU A 239 6.26 35.72 -13.19
CA LEU A 239 7.15 35.72 -14.34
C LEU A 239 6.49 34.94 -15.50
N PRO A 240 6.34 35.55 -16.69
CA PRO A 240 5.79 34.85 -17.83
C PRO A 240 6.75 33.71 -18.21
N MET A 241 6.21 32.52 -18.46
CA MET A 241 7.03 31.46 -19.04
C MET A 241 7.55 31.94 -20.41
N PRO A 242 8.86 31.87 -20.67
CA PRO A 242 9.40 32.24 -21.96
C PRO A 242 8.70 31.39 -23.04
N MET A 243 8.18 32.05 -24.08
CA MET A 243 7.63 31.35 -25.25
C MET A 243 8.79 30.69 -25.98
N GLU A 244 9.10 29.46 -25.59
CA GLU A 244 10.27 28.78 -26.10
C GLU A 244 10.02 28.22 -27.50
N LYS A 245 10.98 28.44 -28.39
CA LYS A 245 11.16 27.60 -29.58
C LYS A 245 11.68 26.24 -29.09
N THR A 246 10.78 25.35 -28.68
CA THR A 246 11.14 23.97 -28.39
C THR A 246 11.74 23.36 -29.65
N ARG A 247 12.98 22.87 -29.58
CA ARG A 247 13.56 22.06 -30.66
C ARG A 247 12.59 20.92 -30.94
N THR A 248 12.12 20.78 -32.17
CA THR A 248 11.27 19.66 -32.56
C THR A 248 12.12 18.40 -32.54
N ILE A 249 11.91 17.56 -31.55
CA ILE A 249 12.65 16.31 -31.39
C ILE A 249 12.00 15.24 -32.26
N THR A 250 12.82 14.59 -33.07
CA THR A 250 12.38 13.50 -33.95
C THR A 250 12.20 12.19 -33.18
N SER A 251 11.35 11.29 -33.68
CA SER A 251 11.14 9.97 -33.08
C SER A 251 12.44 9.15 -32.97
N ASN A 252 13.37 9.35 -33.90
CA ASN A 252 14.67 8.67 -33.89
C ASN A 252 15.56 9.17 -32.73
N GLU A 253 15.59 10.47 -32.45
CA GLU A 253 16.31 11.03 -31.30
C GLU A 253 15.74 10.49 -29.98
N LYS A 254 14.41 10.37 -29.86
CA LYS A 254 13.76 9.75 -28.68
C LYS A 254 14.17 8.30 -28.50
N LEU A 255 14.21 7.51 -29.58
CA LEU A 255 14.58 6.10 -29.53
C LEU A 255 16.06 5.92 -29.15
N ILE A 256 16.95 6.71 -29.76
CA ILE A 256 18.39 6.67 -29.42
C ILE A 256 18.60 7.05 -27.96
N PHE A 257 17.93 8.09 -27.47
CA PHE A 257 18.00 8.46 -26.06
C PHE A 257 17.51 7.32 -25.14
N ALA A 258 16.38 6.69 -25.46
CA ALA A 258 15.85 5.59 -24.66
C ALA A 258 16.82 4.40 -24.59
N VAL A 259 17.49 4.07 -25.69
CA VAL A 259 18.52 3.01 -25.70
C VAL A 259 19.73 3.41 -24.87
N ILE A 260 20.25 4.64 -25.03
CA ILE A 260 21.42 5.11 -24.28
C ILE A 260 21.12 5.24 -22.78
N ALA A 261 19.91 5.66 -22.40
CA ALA A 261 19.53 5.79 -21.00
C ALA A 261 19.25 4.43 -20.33
N CYS A 262 18.92 3.40 -21.12
CA CYS A 262 18.67 2.04 -20.64
C CYS A 262 19.98 1.25 -20.42
N VAL A 263 21.02 1.52 -21.22
CA VAL A 263 22.36 0.90 -21.15
C VAL A 263 23.20 1.57 -20.08
#